data_AF-U3U2R9-F1
#
_entry.id   AF-U3U2R9-F1
#
_cell.length_a   1.000
_cell.length_b   1.000
_cell.length_c   1.000
_cell.angle_alpha   90.00
_cell.angle_beta   90.00
_cell.angle_gamma   90.00
#
_symmetry.space_group_name_H-M   'P 1'
#
loop_
_entity.id
_entity.type
_entity.pdbx_description
1 polymer ?
#
loop_
_entity_poly.entity_id
_entity_poly.type
_entity_poly.pdbx_seq_one_letter_code
_entity_poly.pdbx_strand_id
1 'polypeptide(L)'
;MKLAYSLVDRHAISPGYSSADDWQRWAQHAPVLDACLAIAKPQFLPMMTARRLSPGSRAAVECGLALLARQSVDAVVFTSRHGELERNLRILRTLAGGQPLSPPPTSRCPCTTRRSAA
;
A
#
# COMPACT_ATOMS: atom_id res chain seq x y z
N MET A 1 8.27 -29.47 6.79
CA MET A 1 8.19 -28.55 7.96
C MET A 1 6.74 -28.16 8.14
N LYS A 2 6.17 -28.27 9.35
CA LYS A 2 4.75 -27.98 9.61
C LYS A 2 4.69 -26.71 10.48
N LEU A 3 4.10 -25.64 9.98
CA LEU A 3 3.91 -24.40 10.74
C LEU A 3 2.62 -24.51 11.56
N ALA A 4 2.65 -24.14 12.83
CA ALA A 4 1.47 -24.05 13.69
C ALA A 4 1.34 -22.63 14.23
N TYR A 5 0.18 -22.02 14.03
CA TYR A 5 -0.13 -20.67 14.48
C TYR A 5 -1.64 -20.53 14.70
N SER A 6 -2.03 -19.52 15.48
CA SER A 6 -3.43 -19.17 15.73
C SER A 6 -3.75 -17.82 15.09
N LEU A 7 -4.90 -17.72 14.42
CA LEU A 7 -5.42 -16.47 13.88
C LEU A 7 -6.35 -15.82 14.91
N VAL A 8 -5.90 -14.73 15.55
CA VAL A 8 -6.63 -14.04 16.63
C VAL A 8 -7.59 -12.98 16.10
N ASP A 9 -7.16 -12.19 15.11
CA ASP A 9 -7.96 -11.15 14.48
C ASP A 9 -7.61 -11.07 12.98
N ARG A 10 -8.52 -10.51 12.18
CA ARG A 10 -8.37 -10.32 10.74
C ARG A 10 -8.98 -9.00 10.31
N HIS A 11 -8.36 -8.37 9.32
CA HIS A 11 -8.94 -7.25 8.61
C HIS A 11 -8.56 -7.35 7.13
N ALA A 12 -9.52 -7.13 6.24
CA ALA A 12 -9.34 -7.30 4.81
C ALA A 12 -10.12 -6.23 4.06
N ILE A 13 -9.49 -5.68 3.02
CA ILE A 13 -10.06 -4.67 2.15
C ILE A 13 -9.86 -5.12 0.71
N SER A 14 -10.93 -5.10 -0.07
CA SER A 14 -10.98 -5.39 -1.49
C SER A 14 -11.94 -4.40 -2.17
N PRO A 15 -11.83 -4.17 -3.49
CA PRO A 15 -12.89 -3.53 -4.26
C PRO A 15 -14.29 -4.04 -3.89
N GLY A 16 -15.14 -3.16 -3.34
CA GLY A 16 -16.51 -3.50 -2.93
C GLY A 16 -16.68 -4.25 -1.59
N TYR A 17 -15.60 -4.65 -0.91
CA TYR A 17 -15.67 -5.41 0.35
C TYR A 17 -14.69 -4.83 1.38
N SER A 18 -15.22 -4.31 2.50
CA SER A 18 -14.38 -3.62 3.50
C SER A 18 -14.72 -3.93 4.95
N SER A 19 -15.92 -4.46 5.22
CA SER A 19 -16.34 -4.86 6.57
C SER A 19 -16.25 -6.38 6.76
N ALA A 20 -16.21 -6.80 8.02
CA ALA A 20 -16.28 -8.23 8.36
C ALA A 20 -17.56 -8.88 7.83
N ASP A 21 -18.68 -8.16 7.84
CA ASP A 21 -19.97 -8.61 7.32
C ASP A 21 -19.95 -8.81 5.81
N ASP A 22 -19.32 -7.90 5.06
CA ASP A 22 -19.16 -8.04 3.61
C ASP A 22 -18.42 -9.34 3.28
N TRP A 23 -17.33 -9.60 4.01
CA TRP A 23 -16.53 -10.81 3.83
C TRP A 23 -17.26 -12.07 4.30
N GLN A 24 -18.09 -11.99 5.34
CA GLN A 24 -18.90 -13.10 5.80
C GLN A 24 -19.96 -13.49 4.76
N ARG A 25 -20.64 -12.50 4.18
CA ARG A 25 -21.60 -12.72 3.08
C ARG A 25 -20.91 -13.26 1.83
N TRP A 26 -19.75 -12.70 1.50
CA TRP A 26 -18.93 -13.19 0.40
C TRP A 26 -18.55 -14.67 0.62
N ALA A 27 -18.10 -15.04 1.82
CA ALA A 27 -17.65 -16.41 2.11
C ALA A 27 -18.75 -17.47 2.00
N GLN A 28 -20.03 -17.10 2.11
CA GLN A 28 -21.15 -18.04 1.95
C GLN A 28 -21.31 -18.53 0.50
N HIS A 29 -20.95 -17.71 -0.48
CA HIS A 29 -21.18 -17.99 -1.91
C HIS A 29 -19.92 -17.88 -2.78
N ALA A 30 -18.84 -17.31 -2.23
CA ALA A 30 -17.53 -17.05 -2.83
C ALA A 30 -17.55 -16.58 -4.30
N PRO A 31 -18.33 -15.53 -4.65
CA PRO A 31 -18.34 -15.00 -6.01
C PRO A 31 -16.98 -14.42 -6.40
N VAL A 32 -16.70 -14.35 -7.71
CA VAL A 32 -15.50 -13.67 -8.22
C VAL A 32 -15.53 -12.20 -7.80
N LEU A 33 -14.41 -11.71 -7.26
CA LEU A 33 -14.26 -10.31 -6.88
C LEU A 33 -14.19 -9.43 -8.13
N ASP A 34 -15.05 -8.43 -8.22
CA ASP A 34 -15.01 -7.45 -9.30
C ASP A 34 -13.97 -6.37 -8.98
N ALA A 35 -12.86 -6.39 -9.73
CA ALA A 35 -11.76 -5.45 -9.59
C ALA A 35 -12.12 -4.01 -10.02
N CYS A 36 -13.22 -3.81 -10.73
CA CYS A 36 -13.69 -2.50 -11.17
C CYS A 36 -14.41 -1.72 -10.05
N LEU A 37 -14.78 -2.38 -8.96
CA LEU A 37 -15.43 -1.72 -7.83
C LEU A 37 -14.47 -0.77 -7.10
N ALA A 38 -15.04 0.21 -6.42
CA ALA A 38 -14.26 1.15 -5.62
C ALA A 38 -13.72 0.46 -4.35
N ILE A 39 -12.46 0.76 -4.02
CA ILE A 39 -11.91 0.47 -2.69
C ILE A 39 -12.45 1.51 -1.70
N ALA A 40 -12.89 1.07 -0.53
CA ALA A 40 -13.38 1.95 0.53
C ALA A 40 -12.34 3.02 0.91
N LYS A 41 -12.82 4.18 1.35
CA LYS A 41 -11.95 5.26 1.81
C LYS A 41 -11.24 4.82 3.11
N PRO A 42 -9.95 5.14 3.26
CA PRO A 42 -9.24 4.86 4.51
C PRO A 42 -9.86 5.66 5.65
N GLN A 43 -9.98 5.01 6.80
CA GLN A 43 -10.49 5.54 8.06
C GLN A 43 -9.34 5.81 9.04
N PHE A 44 -8.33 4.95 9.09
CA PHE A 44 -7.19 5.06 10.01
C PHE A 44 -6.00 5.79 9.37
N LEU A 45 -5.80 5.63 8.07
CA LEU A 45 -4.70 6.27 7.36
C LEU A 45 -5.03 7.74 7.00
N PRO A 46 -4.22 8.72 7.45
CA PRO A 46 -4.43 10.12 7.09
C PRO A 46 -4.44 10.34 5.57
N MET A 47 -5.45 11.08 5.10
CA MET A 47 -5.70 11.26 3.66
C MET A 47 -4.51 11.82 2.87
N MET A 48 -3.69 12.68 3.49
CA MET A 48 -2.50 13.23 2.84
C MET A 48 -1.42 12.17 2.59
N THR A 49 -1.29 11.20 3.50
CA THR A 49 -0.40 10.05 3.34
C THR A 49 -0.97 9.06 2.34
N ALA A 50 -2.28 8.80 2.41
CA ALA A 50 -2.98 7.89 1.51
C ALA A 50 -2.79 8.25 0.02
N ARG A 51 -2.80 9.55 -0.31
CA ARG A 51 -2.59 10.06 -1.68
C ARG A 51 -1.18 9.79 -2.24
N ARG A 52 -0.19 9.51 -1.38
CA ARG A 52 1.20 9.25 -1.78
C ARG A 52 1.48 7.76 -2.01
N LEU A 53 0.53 6.89 -1.68
CA LEU A 53 0.64 5.43 -1.78
C LEU A 53 -0.16 4.89 -2.97
N SER A 54 0.36 3.81 -3.57
CA SER A 54 -0.41 3.00 -4.52
C SER A 54 -1.70 2.47 -3.87
N PRO A 55 -2.73 2.10 -4.65
CA PRO A 55 -3.96 1.54 -4.10
C PRO A 55 -3.73 0.31 -3.20
N GLY A 56 -2.85 -0.61 -3.62
CA GLY A 56 -2.53 -1.81 -2.85
C GLY A 56 -1.81 -1.49 -1.54
N SER A 57 -0.78 -0.64 -1.58
CA SER A 57 -0.08 -0.22 -0.35
C SER A 57 -0.98 0.56 0.60
N ARG A 58 -1.88 1.37 0.07
CA ARG A 58 -2.89 2.09 0.86
C ARG A 58 -3.79 1.12 1.62
N ALA A 59 -4.33 0.11 0.93
CA ALA A 59 -5.17 -0.92 1.56
C ALA A 59 -4.40 -1.73 2.60
N ALA A 60 -3.15 -2.13 2.30
CA ALA A 60 -2.32 -2.88 3.24
C ALA A 60 -2.04 -2.09 4.53
N VAL A 61 -1.66 -0.81 4.41
CA VAL A 61 -1.40 0.05 5.58
C VAL A 61 -2.68 0.31 6.36
N GLU A 62 -3.80 0.58 5.67
CA GLU A 62 -5.11 0.75 6.31
C GLU A 62 -5.49 -0.48 7.15
N CYS A 63 -5.35 -1.69 6.59
CA CYS A 63 -5.60 -2.92 7.33
C CYS A 63 -4.68 -3.08 8.55
N GLY A 64 -3.40 -2.78 8.38
CA GLY A 64 -2.42 -2.83 9.47
C GLY A 64 -2.80 -1.87 10.60
N LEU A 65 -3.13 -0.62 10.28
CA LEU A 65 -3.54 0.38 11.27
C LEU A 65 -4.86 -0.01 11.96
N ALA A 66 -5.83 -0.54 11.22
CA ALA A 66 -7.09 -1.02 11.79
C ALA A 66 -6.87 -2.14 12.81
N LEU A 67 -5.91 -3.05 12.57
CA LEU A 67 -5.54 -4.11 13.52
C LEU A 67 -4.76 -3.56 14.72
N LEU A 68 -3.79 -2.67 14.49
CA LEU A 68 -3.01 -2.01 15.54
C LEU A 68 -3.87 -1.18 16.49
N ALA A 69 -5.00 -0.66 16.02
CA ALA A 69 -5.97 0.05 16.86
C ALA A 69 -6.68 -0.87 17.86
N ARG A 70 -6.67 -2.20 17.65
CA ARG A 70 -7.38 -3.19 18.46
C ARG A 70 -6.46 -4.18 19.16
N GLN A 71 -5.23 -4.34 18.68
CA GLN A 71 -4.29 -5.38 19.11
C GLN A 71 -2.92 -4.76 19.38
N SER A 72 -2.29 -5.18 20.48
CA SER A 72 -0.85 -4.95 20.68
C SER A 72 -0.07 -6.03 19.92
N VAL A 73 0.87 -5.62 19.06
CA VAL A 73 1.73 -6.54 18.30
C VAL A 73 3.19 -6.17 18.49
N ASP A 74 4.06 -7.18 18.56
CA ASP A 74 5.50 -6.99 18.74
C ASP A 74 6.24 -6.77 17.41
N ALA A 75 5.69 -7.28 16.32
CA ALA A 75 6.27 -7.20 14.99
C ALA A 75 5.20 -7.11 13.90
N VAL A 76 5.56 -6.47 12.79
CA VAL A 76 4.71 -6.35 11.61
C VAL A 76 5.48 -6.83 10.38
N VAL A 77 4.86 -7.73 9.62
CA VAL A 77 5.43 -8.28 8.38
C VAL A 77 4.45 -8.01 7.24
N PHE A 78 4.92 -7.29 6.22
CA PHE A 78 4.18 -7.09 4.97
C PHE A 78 4.77 -7.96 3.86
N THR A 79 3.89 -8.52 3.02
CA THR A 79 4.28 -9.32 1.87
C THR A 79 3.50 -8.88 0.63
N SER A 80 4.16 -8.86 -0.51
CA SER A 80 3.54 -8.54 -1.81
C SER A 80 4.34 -9.17 -2.94
N ARG A 81 3.64 -9.75 -3.92
CA ARG A 81 4.26 -10.32 -5.12
C ARG A 81 4.84 -9.25 -6.05
N HIS A 82 4.12 -8.14 -6.19
CA HIS A 82 4.42 -7.11 -7.20
C HIS A 82 4.94 -5.81 -6.59
N GLY A 83 4.81 -5.62 -5.28
CA GLY A 83 5.23 -4.39 -4.60
C GLY A 83 4.62 -3.13 -5.26
N GLU A 84 5.44 -2.09 -5.39
CA GLU A 84 5.06 -0.81 -6.02
C GLU A 84 5.28 -0.81 -7.54
N LEU A 85 4.73 -1.82 -8.24
CA LEU A 85 4.95 -2.03 -9.68
C LEU A 85 4.61 -0.80 -10.53
N GLU A 86 3.46 -0.17 -10.29
CA GLU A 86 3.04 1.02 -11.04
C GLU A 86 4.00 2.20 -10.88
N ARG A 87 4.52 2.39 -9.67
CA ARG A 87 5.49 3.44 -9.37
C ARG A 87 6.80 3.17 -10.10
N ASN A 88 7.29 1.93 -10.04
CA ASN A 88 8.52 1.52 -10.72
C ASN A 88 8.39 1.68 -12.23
N LEU A 89 7.25 1.26 -12.81
CA LEU A 89 6.97 1.44 -14.24
C LEU A 89 6.97 2.92 -14.65
N ARG A 90 6.39 3.80 -13.82
CA ARG A 90 6.39 5.25 -14.07
C ARG A 90 7.81 5.82 -14.08
N ILE A 91 8.62 5.47 -13.09
CA ILE A 91 10.03 5.88 -13.00
C ILE A 91 10.80 5.44 -14.25
N LEU A 92 10.65 4.16 -14.63
CA LEU A 92 11.33 3.61 -15.82
C LEU A 92 10.91 4.33 -17.10
N ARG A 93 9.61 4.67 -17.26
CA ARG A 93 9.12 5.45 -18.39
C ARG A 93 9.67 6.88 -18.41
N THR A 94 9.73 7.54 -17.25
CA THR A 94 10.29 8.89 -17.12
C THR A 94 11.78 8.92 -17.48
N LEU A 95 12.54 7.93 -17.01
CA LEU A 95 13.94 7.75 -17.36
C LEU A 95 14.14 7.48 -18.86
N ALA A 96 13.34 6.57 -19.43
CA ALA A 96 13.38 6.27 -20.86
C ALA A 96 13.03 7.50 -21.73
N GLY A 97 12.17 8.39 -21.24
CA GLY A 97 11.82 9.64 -21.90
C GLY A 97 12.80 10.80 -21.67
N GLY A 98 13.94 10.56 -21.00
CA GLY A 98 14.94 11.59 -20.72
C GLY A 98 14.47 12.71 -19.77
N GLN A 99 13.35 12.50 -19.09
CA GLN A 99 12.79 13.49 -18.16
C GLN A 99 13.45 13.35 -16.78
N PRO A 100 13.77 14.45 -16.09
CA PRO A 100 14.30 14.38 -14.75
C PRO A 100 13.26 13.75 -13.81
N LEU A 101 13.65 12.72 -13.08
CA LEU A 101 12.83 12.16 -12.00
C LEU A 101 12.61 13.22 -10.93
N SER A 102 11.35 13.49 -10.57
CA SER A 102 11.09 14.32 -9.39
C SER A 102 11.71 13.63 -8.17
N PRO A 103 12.53 14.34 -7.38
CA PRO A 103 13.22 13.71 -6.27
C PRO A 103 12.18 13.18 -5.25
N PRO A 104 12.36 11.96 -4.70
CA PRO A 104 11.64 11.62 -3.47
C PRO A 104 11.97 12.67 -2.40
N PRO A 105 11.06 12.94 -1.44
CA PRO A 105 11.32 13.88 -0.35
C PRO A 105 12.32 13.24 0.62
N THR A 106 13.56 13.14 0.21
CA THR A 106 14.72 12.80 1.03
C THR A 106 15.67 13.96 0.90
N SER A 107 15.78 14.72 2.00
CA SER A 107 16.91 15.58 2.37
C SER A 107 17.62 16.28 1.21
N ARG A 108 17.34 17.57 1.08
CA ARG A 108 18.15 18.56 0.38
C ARG A 108 19.60 18.46 0.88
N CYS A 109 20.46 17.73 0.18
CA CYS A 109 21.89 17.70 0.43
C CYS A 109 22.52 18.90 -0.31
N PRO A 110 23.20 19.86 0.36
CA PRO A 110 23.58 21.15 -0.27
C PRO A 110 24.78 21.09 -1.23
N CYS A 111 25.31 19.91 -1.57
CA CYS A 111 26.67 19.82 -2.09
C CYS A 111 26.84 20.07 -3.60
N THR A 112 25.78 20.22 -4.38
CA THR A 112 25.92 20.47 -5.84
C THR A 112 25.81 21.94 -6.19
N THR A 113 26.79 22.72 -5.73
CA THR A 113 27.09 24.02 -6.34
C THR A 113 28.19 23.81 -7.39
N ARG A 114 27.75 23.78 -8.65
CA ARG A 114 28.39 24.39 -9.83
C ARG A 114 29.94 24.41 -9.87
N ARG A 115 30.54 23.69 -10.82
CA ARG A 115 31.73 24.17 -11.54
C ARG A 115 31.54 23.96 -13.04
N SER A 116 31.29 25.08 -13.72
CA SER A 116 31.57 25.30 -15.13
C SER A 116 32.57 26.45 -15.21
N ALA A 117 33.46 26.37 -16.20
CA ALA A 117 34.43 27.37 -16.66
C ALA A 117 35.68 27.61 -15.79
N ALA A 118 36.78 26.93 -16.14
CA ALA A 118 37.93 27.51 -16.83
C ALA A 118 38.83 26.37 -17.34
#